data_AF-A0A534AUB2-F1
#
_entry.id   AF-A0A534AUB2-F1
#
_cell.length_a   1.000
_cell.length_b   1.000
_cell.length_c   1.000
_cell.angle_alpha   90.00
_cell.angle_beta   90.00
_cell.angle_gamma   90.00
#
_symmetry.space_group_name_H-M   'P 1'
#
loop_
_entity.id
_entity.type
_entity.pdbx_description
1 polymer ?
#
loop_
_entity_poly.entity_id
_entity_poly.type
_entity_poly.pdbx_seq_one_letter_code
_entity_poly.pdbx_strand_id
1 'polypeptide(L)' 'MGLDIRTPLGVMFTILGLLLTGFGLLSDPVIYARSLGIHINLWWGLVLLVFGAVMLGLGWRAGAHRDPH' A
#
# COMPACT_ATOMS: atom_id res chain seq x y z
N MET A 1 24.53 -7.40 8.53
CA MET A 1 23.72 -6.18 8.38
C MET A 1 22.27 -6.64 8.20
N GLY A 2 21.44 -6.55 9.25
CA GLY A 2 20.02 -6.90 9.12
C GLY A 2 19.36 -5.88 8.22
N LEU A 3 19.05 -6.26 6.98
CA LEU A 3 18.35 -5.40 6.04
C LEU A 3 16.99 -5.08 6.65
N ASP A 4 16.69 -3.79 6.84
CA ASP A 4 15.41 -3.39 7.42
C ASP A 4 14.31 -3.69 6.41
N ILE A 5 13.73 -4.88 6.52
CA ILE A 5 12.76 -5.43 5.57
C ILE A 5 11.49 -4.58 5.49
N ARG A 6 11.26 -3.71 6.47
CA ARG A 6 10.11 -2.80 6.55
C ARG A 6 10.05 -1.87 5.36
N THR A 7 11.19 -1.35 4.93
CA THR A 7 11.29 -0.38 3.83
C THR A 7 10.95 -0.99 2.48
N PRO A 8 11.60 -2.08 2.01
CA PRO A 8 11.24 -2.71 0.74
C PRO A 8 9.82 -3.29 0.76
N LEU A 9 9.37 -3.85 1.90
CA LEU A 9 8.01 -4.36 2.03
C LEU A 9 6.96 -3.23 1.97
N GLY A 10 7.22 -2.11 2.64
CA GLY A 10 6.37 -0.92 2.60
C GLY A 10 6.25 -0.32 1.20
N VAL A 11 7.35 -0.27 0.42
CA VAL A 11 7.32 0.16 -0.98
C VAL A 11 6.43 -0.75 -1.82
N MET A 12 6.61 -2.08 -1.70
CA MET A 12 5.81 -3.06 -2.45
C MET A 12 4.32 -2.92 -2.15
N PHE A 13 3.93 -2.84 -0.89
CA PHE A 13 2.52 -2.68 -0.50
C PHE A 13 1.92 -1.34 -0.95
N THR A 14 2.71 -0.26 -0.91
CA THR A 14 2.25 1.05 -1.37
C THR A 14 2.00 1.06 -2.88
N ILE A 15 2.91 0.47 -3.68
CA ILE A 15 2.74 0.36 -5.14
C ILE A 15 1.51 -0.50 -5.47
N LEU A 16 1.37 -1.66 -4.84
CA LEU A 16 0.22 -2.54 -5.06
C LEU A 16 -1.11 -1.88 -4.64
N GLY A 17 -1.11 -1.19 -3.49
CA GLY A 17 -2.27 -0.43 -3.03
C GLY A 17 -2.65 0.69 -3.99
N LEU A 18 -1.68 1.41 -4.55
CA LEU A 18 -1.91 2.45 -5.58
C LEU A 18 -2.53 1.86 -6.84
N LEU A 19 -1.98 0.75 -7.35
CA LEU A 19 -2.50 0.08 -8.53
C LEU A 19 -3.93 -0.42 -8.31
N LEU A 20 -4.21 -1.05 -7.16
CA LEU A 20 -5.53 -1.59 -6.85
C LEU A 20 -6.56 -0.48 -6.61
N THR A 21 -6.17 0.62 -5.97
CA THR A 21 -7.01 1.81 -5.76
C THR A 21 -7.31 2.49 -7.10
N GLY A 22 -6.29 2.69 -7.94
CA GLY A 22 -6.45 3.26 -9.28
C GLY A 22 -7.34 2.40 -10.17
N PHE A 23 -7.16 1.08 -10.14
CA PHE A 23 -8.06 0.14 -10.78
C PHE A 23 -9.48 0.27 -10.22
N GLY A 24 -9.62 0.33 -8.89
CA GLY A 24 -10.88 0.56 -8.20
C GLY A 24 -11.67 1.78 -8.69
N LEU A 25 -10.96 2.90 -8.94
CA LEU A 25 -11.52 4.17 -9.38
C LEU A 25 -11.81 4.24 -10.90
N LEU A 26 -10.97 3.61 -11.72
CA LEU A 26 -11.04 3.67 -13.17
C LEU A 26 -11.87 2.53 -13.79
N SER A 27 -12.21 1.51 -13.00
CA SER A 27 -12.98 0.35 -13.46
C SER A 27 -14.46 0.68 -13.65
N ASP A 28 -15.04 0.09 -14.69
CA ASP A 28 -16.46 0.22 -15.00
C ASP A 28 -17.34 -0.43 -13.91
N PRO A 29 -18.38 0.24 -13.39
CA PRO A 29 -19.30 -0.30 -12.37
C PRO A 29 -19.90 -1.67 -12.73
N VAL A 30 -20.04 -1.97 -14.03
CA VAL A 30 -20.53 -3.25 -14.57
C VAL A 30 -19.74 -4.45 -14.05
N ILE A 31 -18.44 -4.28 -13.80
CA ILE A 31 -17.56 -5.37 -13.31
C ILE A 31 -17.91 -5.75 -11.86
N TYR A 32 -18.43 -4.80 -11.08
CA TYR A 32 -18.80 -4.99 -9.67
C TYR A 32 -20.19 -5.58 -9.45
N ALA A 33 -20.94 -5.88 -10.51
CA ALA A 33 -22.19 -6.63 -10.42
C ALA A 33 -22.00 -8.01 -9.76
N ARG A 34 -20.82 -8.63 -9.94
CA ARG A 34 -20.41 -9.86 -9.24
C ARG A 34 -20.07 -9.67 -7.76
N SER A 35 -19.82 -8.43 -7.33
CA SER A 35 -19.39 -8.05 -5.99
C SER A 35 -20.52 -7.41 -5.17
N LEU A 36 -21.78 -7.64 -5.53
CA LEU A 36 -22.94 -6.96 -4.90
C LEU A 36 -22.90 -5.42 -5.02
N GLY A 37 -22.20 -4.88 -6.03
CA GLY A 37 -22.00 -3.44 -6.19
C GLY A 37 -20.92 -2.84 -5.28
N ILE A 38 -20.15 -3.67 -4.57
CA ILE A 38 -19.07 -3.22 -3.69
C ILE A 38 -17.77 -3.11 -4.48
N HIS A 39 -17.14 -1.93 -4.42
CA HIS A 39 -15.82 -1.66 -5.00
C HIS A 39 -14.70 -2.34 -4.19
N ILE A 40 -14.64 -3.68 -4.22
CA ILE A 40 -13.72 -4.49 -3.41
C ILE A 40 -12.25 -4.12 -3.66
N ASN A 41 -11.89 -3.81 -4.90
CA ASN A 41 -10.54 -3.41 -5.30
C ASN A 41 -10.16 -2.06 -4.71
N LEU A 42 -11.11 -1.13 -4.62
CA LEU A 42 -10.89 0.19 -4.04
C LEU A 42 -10.66 0.09 -2.53
N TRP A 43 -11.52 -0.65 -1.83
CA TRP A 43 -11.42 -0.83 -0.38
C TRP A 43 -10.12 -1.53 0.03
N TRP A 44 -9.81 -2.66 -0.60
CA TRP A 44 -8.56 -3.36 -0.33
C TRP A 44 -7.34 -2.57 -0.81
N GLY A 45 -7.46 -1.80 -1.89
CA GLY A 45 -6.41 -0.92 -2.37
C GLY A 45 -6.05 0.15 -1.33
N LEU A 46 -7.07 0.79 -0.74
CA LEU A 46 -6.90 1.76 0.35
C LEU A 46 -6.27 1.11 1.58
N VAL A 47 -6.71 -0.08 1.98
CA VAL A 47 -6.13 -0.81 3.13
C VAL A 47 -4.63 -1.07 2.91
N LEU A 48 -4.26 -1.58 1.72
CA LEU A 48 -2.86 -1.85 1.38
C LEU A 48 -2.03 -0.56 1.32
N LEU A 49 -2.62 0.54 0.82
CA LEU A 49 -1.96 1.83 0.72
C LEU A 49 -1.69 2.45 2.10
N VAL A 50 -2.68 2.40 3.01
CA VAL A 50 -2.51 2.81 4.42
C VAL A 50 -1.44 1.95 5.09
N PHE A 51 -1.50 0.63 4.92
CA PHE A 51 -0.52 -0.29 5.50
C PHE A 51 0.90 -0.02 5.00
N GLY A 52 1.08 0.12 3.69
CA GLY A 52 2.37 0.43 3.07
C GLY A 52 2.92 1.78 3.54
N ALA A 53 2.07 2.81 3.61
CA ALA A 53 2.45 4.13 4.11
C ALA A 53 2.89 4.11 5.58
N VAL A 54 2.21 3.35 6.44
CA VAL A 54 2.60 3.15 7.84
C VAL A 54 3.98 2.47 7.92
N MET A 55 4.20 1.40 7.15
CA MET A 55 5.50 0.71 7.14
C MET A 55 6.63 1.64 6.67
N LEU A 56 6.41 2.44 5.63
CA LEU A 56 7.38 3.42 5.14
C LEU A 56 7.66 4.50 6.20
N GLY A 57 6.61 5.02 6.86
CA GLY A 57 6.76 5.98 7.94
C GLY A 57 7.58 5.44 9.11
N LEU A 58 7.39 4.18 9.48
CA LEU A 58 8.19 3.50 10.52
C LEU A 58 9.63 3.24 10.07
N GLY A 59 9.84 2.87 8.79
CA GLY A 59 11.17 2.63 8.22
C GLY A 59 12.00 3.92 8.07
N TRP A 60 11.39 5.02 7.64
CA TRP A 60 12.07 6.33 7.58
C TRP A 60 12.48 6.84 8.96
N ARG A 61 11.63 6.66 9.98
CA ARG A 61 11.98 7.00 11.37
C ARG A 61 13.13 6.14 11.91
N ALA A 62 13.23 4.88 11.51
CA ALA A 62 14.32 4.00 11.90
C ALA A 62 15.63 4.28 11.15
N GLY A 63 15.56 4.73 9.90
CA GLY A 63 16.72 5.18 9.12
C GLY A 63 17.31 6.49 9.64
N ALA A 64 16.47 7.42 10.10
CA ALA A 64 16.89 8.70 10.67
C ALA A 64 17.62 8.59 12.02
N HIS A 65 17.53 7.45 12.72
CA HIS A 65 18.30 7.18 13.95
C HIS A 65 19.69 6.57 13.69
N ARG A 66 20.07 6.35 12.42
CA ARG A 66 21.43 5.95 12.05
C ARG A 66 22.26 7.19 11.72
N ASP A 67 22.53 7.98 12.75
CA ASP A 67 23.51 9.06 12.65
C ASP A 67 24.94 8.51 12.58
N PRO A 68 25.85 9.25 11.90
CA PRO A 68 27.11 8.75 11.38
C PRO A 68 28.21 8.73 12.45
N HIS A 69 28.85 7.57 12.62
CA HIS A 69 30.15 7.45 13.30
C HIS A 69 31.18 6.95 12.30
#